data_AF-A0AAD1PZS1-F1
#
_entry.id   AF-A0AAD1PZS1-F1
#
_cell.length_a   1.000
_cell.length_b   1.000
_cell.length_c   1.000
_cell.angle_alpha   90.00
_cell.angle_beta   90.00
_cell.angle_gamma   90.00
#
_symmetry.space_group_name_H-M   'P 1'
#
loop_
_entity.id
_entity.type
_entity.pdbx_description
1 polymer ?
#
loop_
_entity_poly.entity_id
_entity_poly.type
_entity_poly.pdbx_seq_one_letter_code
_entity_poly.pdbx_strand_id
1 'polypeptide(L)' 'MKSVTPKELRGNLENLLDEILRTGIPLEIDRGGKRLCIVPVEKLEKLQNLVYRSHFNNP' A
#
# COMPACT_ATOMS: atom_id res chain seq x y z
N MET A 1 -0.35 -5.78 -5.08
CA MET A 1 0.97 -5.25 -4.67
C MET A 1 1.73 -4.95 -5.96
N LYS A 2 2.36 -3.79 -6.05
CA LYS A 2 3.07 -3.34 -7.26
C LYS A 2 4.57 -3.43 -6.99
N SER A 3 5.31 -4.03 -7.91
CA SER A 3 6.75 -4.25 -7.78
C SER A 3 7.48 -3.40 -8.80
N VAL A 4 8.46 -2.61 -8.36
CA VAL A 4 9.24 -1.74 -9.24
C VAL A 4 10.74 -1.95 -9.06
N THR A 5 11.51 -1.68 -10.11
CA THR A 5 12.97 -1.73 -10.06
C THR A 5 13.55 -0.44 -9.48
N PRO A 6 14.79 -0.43 -8.95
CA PRO A 6 15.40 0.76 -8.34
C PRO A 6 15.62 1.89 -9.34
N LYS A 7 15.78 1.53 -10.63
CA LYS A 7 16.00 2.47 -11.72
C LYS A 7 14.73 3.22 -12.06
N GLU A 8 13.59 2.51 -12.10
CA GLU A 8 12.28 3.14 -12.25
C GLU A 8 11.90 3.96 -11.01
N LEU A 9 12.27 3.47 -9.82
CA LEU A 9 12.07 4.21 -8.58
C LEU A 9 12.73 5.60 -8.62
N ARG A 10 13.95 5.71 -9.14
CA ARG A 10 14.67 7.00 -9.18
C ARG A 10 14.03 8.05 -10.08
N GLY A 11 13.43 7.65 -11.19
CA GLY A 11 12.77 8.57 -12.13
C GLY A 11 11.38 9.00 -11.66
N ASN A 12 10.68 8.12 -10.93
CA ASN A 12 9.27 8.30 -10.58
C ASN A 12 9.01 8.28 -9.06
N LEU A 13 10.02 8.50 -8.23
CA LEU A 13 9.91 8.37 -6.77
C LEU A 13 8.75 9.21 -6.22
N GLU A 14 8.67 10.48 -6.60
CA GLU A 14 7.65 11.41 -6.10
C GLU A 14 6.24 10.95 -6.48
N ASN A 15 6.01 10.58 -7.73
CA ASN A 15 4.71 10.04 -8.18
C ASN A 15 4.33 8.73 -7.48
N LEU A 16 5.31 7.86 -7.21
CA LEU A 16 5.08 6.60 -6.50
C LEU A 16 4.75 6.84 -5.03
N LEU A 17 5.42 7.78 -4.37
CA LEU A 17 5.09 8.19 -3.00
C LEU A 17 3.69 8.79 -2.93
N ASP A 18 3.34 9.66 -3.87
CA ASP A 18 1.99 10.24 -3.96
C ASP A 18 0.93 9.17 -4.21
N GLU A 19 1.21 8.19 -5.08
CA GLU A 19 0.32 7.04 -5.33
C GLU A 19 0.13 6.19 -4.07
N ILE A 20 1.18 5.94 -3.28
CA ILE A 20 1.10 5.19 -2.02
C ILE A 20 0.27 5.96 -0.99
N LEU A 21 0.48 7.27 -0.87
CA LEU A 21 -0.29 8.12 0.04
C LEU A 21 -1.76 8.26 -0.38
N ARG A 22 -2.03 8.33 -1.69
CA ARG A 22 -3.39 8.47 -2.24
C ARG A 22 -4.18 7.17 -2.23
N THR A 23 -3.55 6.04 -2.55
CA THR A 23 -4.22 4.74 -2.69
C THR A 23 -4.11 3.86 -1.44
N GLY A 24 -3.08 4.09 -0.61
CA GLY A 24 -2.73 3.21 0.50
C GLY A 24 -2.16 1.87 0.10
N ILE A 25 -1.88 1.67 -1.19
CA ILE A 25 -1.34 0.41 -1.69
C ILE A 25 0.17 0.41 -1.43
N PRO A 26 0.71 -0.59 -0.71
CA PRO A 26 2.13 -0.71 -0.49
C PRO A 26 2.88 -1.02 -1.79
N LEU A 27 4.06 -0.43 -1.92
CA LEU A 27 4.96 -0.63 -3.05
C LEU A 27 6.13 -1.51 -2.64
N GLU A 28 6.44 -2.52 -3.45
CA GLU A 28 7.63 -3.35 -3.29
C GLU A 28 8.73 -2.95 -4.28
N ILE A 29 9.98 -3.02 -3.82
CA ILE A 29 11.16 -2.62 -4.57
C ILE A 29 12.19 -3.73 -4.44
N ASP A 30 12.60 -4.32 -5.55
CA ASP A 30 13.73 -5.24 -5.55
C ASP A 30 15.03 -4.47 -5.77
N ARG A 31 16.00 -4.63 -4.88
CA ARG A 31 17.35 -4.07 -5.02
C ARG A 31 18.39 -5.13 -4.71
N GLY A 32 18.97 -5.70 -5.77
CA GLY A 32 20.09 -6.63 -5.66
C GLY A 32 19.72 -7.92 -4.91
N GLY A 33 18.51 -8.44 -5.17
CA GLY A 33 17.99 -9.65 -4.52
C GLY A 33 17.44 -9.43 -3.11
N LYS A 34 17.40 -8.17 -2.63
CA LYS A 34 16.71 -7.79 -1.40
C LYS A 34 15.44 -7.03 -1.75
N ARG A 35 14.32 -7.45 -1.17
CA ARG A 35 13.03 -6.78 -1.31
C ARG A 35 12.84 -5.75 -0.20
N LEU A 36 12.48 -4.54 -0.60
CA LEU A 36 12.10 -3.42 0.26
C LEU A 36 10.62 -3.14 0.05
N CYS A 37 9.92 -2.68 1.09
CA CYS A 37 8.53 -2.29 1.00
C CYS A 37 8.37 -0.87 1.53
N ILE A 38 7.68 -0.02 0.77
CA ILE A 38 7.29 1.33 1.19
C ILE A 38 5.80 1.28 1.56
N VAL A 39 5.53 1.63 2.81
CA VAL A 39 4.19 1.71 3.39
C VAL A 39 3.99 3.11 3.97
N PRO A 40 2.78 3.69 3.88
CA PRO A 40 2.48 4.92 4.59
C PRO A 40 2.50 4.65 6.10
N VAL A 41 3.16 5.52 6.86
CA VAL A 41 3.21 5.44 8.32
C VAL A 41 1.88 5.89 8.92
N GLU A 42 1.24 6.87 8.30
CA GLU A 42 -0.12 7.26 8.62
C GLU A 42 -1.07 6.13 8.21
N LYS A 43 -1.81 5.61 9.19
CA LYS A 43 -2.85 4.62 8.92
C LYS A 43 -3.91 5.28 8.05
N LEU A 44 -3.92 4.95 6.76
CA LEU A 44 -5.17 5.01 5.99
C LEU A 44 -6.18 4.15 6.74
N GLU A 45 -7.24 4.80 7.23
CA GLU A 45 -8.23 4.22 8.11
C GLU A 45 -8.95 3.07 7.42
N LYS A 46 -8.37 1.86 7.47
CA LYS A 46 -8.96 0.61 6.94
C LYS A 46 -10.34 0.31 7.55
N LEU A 47 -10.70 0.99 8.63
CA LEU A 47 -11.96 0.87 9.34
C LEU A 47 -13.09 1.71 8.75
N GLN A 48 -12.81 2.71 7.90
CA GLN A 48 -13.87 3.52 7.28
C GLN A 48 -14.73 2.73 6.27
N ASN A 49 -14.19 1.61 5.76
CA ASN A 49 -14.87 0.73 4.82
C ASN A 49 -15.32 -0.59 5.47
N LEU A 50 -15.29 -0.66 6.81
CA LEU A 50 -15.85 -1.80 7.54
C LEU A 50 -17.38 -1.68 7.49
N VAL A 51 -17.98 -2.23 6.43
CA VAL A 51 -19.43 -2.44 6.39
C VAL A 51 -19.77 -3.36 7.54
N TYR A 52 -20.46 -2.83 8.55
CA TYR A 52 -21.01 -3.62 9.65
C TYR A 52 -21.91 -4.71 9.07
N ARG A 53 -21.41 -5.95 9.06
CA ARG A 53 -22.21 -7.13 8.75
C ARG A 53 -22.75 -7.67 10.06
N SER A 54 -23.98 -7.29 10.42
CA SER A 54 -24.76 -8.02 11.43
C SER A 54 -24.97 -9.44 10.94
N HIS A 55 -24.07 -10.35 11.28
CA HIS A 55 -24.44 -11.75 11.42
C HIS A 55 -25.13 -11.88 12.79
N PHE A 56 -26.37 -11.40 12.87
CA PHE A 56 -27.26 -11.70 13.98
C PHE A 56 -28.44 -12.49 13.42
N ASN A 57 -28.22 -13.79 13.24
CA ASN A 57 -29.25 -14.81 13.27
C ASN A 57 -28.50 -16.08 13.70
N ASN A 58 -28.76 -16.63 14.87
CA ASN A 58 -29.95 -17.43 15.09
C ASN A 58 -30.12 -17.75 16.60
N PRO A 59 -31.33 -17.69 17.18
CA PRO A 59 -31.71 -18.55 18.31
C PRO A 59 -32.00 -19.98 17.84
#